data_AF-A0A4D7BFF0-F1
#
_entry.id   AF-A0A4D7BFF0-F1
#
_cell.length_a   1.000
_cell.length_b   1.000
_cell.length_c   1.000
_cell.angle_alpha   90.00
_cell.angle_beta   90.00
_cell.angle_gamma   90.00
#
_symmetry.space_group_name_H-M   'P 1'
#
loop_
_entity.id
_entity.type
_entity.pdbx_description
1 polymer ?
#
loop_
_entity_poly.entity_id
_entity_poly.type
_entity_poly.pdbx_seq_one_letter_code
_entity_poly.pdbx_strand_id
1 'polypeptide(L)' 'MMQGPHAGFILAAYGLSVATIAGLIAWIVVDHARQTAILADLTARGVTRRSAAQPKDAA' A
#
# COMPACT_ATOMS: atom_id res chain seq x y z
N MET A 1 42.14 -1.51 17.21
CA MET A 1 40.75 -1.83 16.84
C MET A 1 40.35 -0.87 15.73
N MET A 2 40.54 -1.24 14.48
CA MET A 2 40.24 -0.40 13.31
C MET A 2 39.24 -1.16 12.46
N GLN A 3 37.95 -0.95 12.72
CA GLN A 3 36.92 -1.21 11.72
C GLN A 3 37.26 -0.24 10.57
N GLY A 4 37.63 -0.77 9.40
CA GLY A 4 38.14 0.06 8.30
C GLY A 4 37.24 1.27 8.03
N PRO A 5 37.78 2.45 7.68
CA PRO A 5 37.04 3.74 7.57
C PRO A 5 35.75 3.76 6.75
N HIS A 6 35.42 2.67 6.04
CA HIS A 6 34.25 2.52 5.18
C HIS A 6 33.08 1.79 5.84
N ALA A 7 33.27 1.12 6.99
CA ALA A 7 32.21 0.34 7.65
C ALA A 7 31.00 1.22 8.04
N GLY A 8 31.26 2.42 8.56
CA GLY A 8 30.21 3.39 8.87
C GLY A 8 29.45 3.86 7.64
N PHE A 9 30.16 4.10 6.52
CA PHE A 9 29.54 4.49 5.24
C PHE A 9 28.63 3.38 4.70
N ILE A 10 29.09 2.12 4.73
CA ILE A 10 28.31 0.96 4.28
C ILE A 10 27.03 0.83 5.10
N LEU A 11 27.13 0.87 6.43
CA LEU A 11 25.97 0.79 7.33
C LEU A 11 24.99 1.95 7.11
N ALA A 12 25.49 3.17 6.93
CA ALA A 12 24.64 4.33 6.66
C ALA A 12 23.93 4.21 5.29
N ALA A 13 24.64 3.78 4.24
CA ALA A 13 24.06 3.62 2.90
C ALA A 13 22.98 2.53 2.88
N TYR A 14 23.26 1.35 3.46
CA TYR A 14 22.27 0.28 3.57
C TYR A 14 21.11 0.68 4.49
N GLY A 15 21.40 1.34 5.61
CA GLY A 15 20.38 1.83 6.54
C GLY A 15 19.42 2.81 5.86
N LEU A 16 19.95 3.78 5.12
CA LEU A 16 19.15 4.74 4.35
C LEU A 16 18.35 4.06 3.23
N SER A 17 18.94 3.07 2.56
CA SER A 17 18.27 2.30 1.51
C SER A 17 17.08 1.51 2.09
N VAL A 18 17.29 0.80 3.19
CA VAL A 18 16.23 0.05 3.90
C VAL A 18 15.16 1.00 4.42
N ALA A 19 15.55 2.15 5.00
CA ALA A 19 14.61 3.16 5.47
C ALA A 19 13.74 3.71 4.33
N THR A 20 14.33 3.96 3.16
CA THR A 20 13.61 4.44 1.97
C THR A 20 12.60 3.40 1.48
N ILE A 21 13.02 2.13 1.37
CA ILE A 21 12.15 1.03 0.96
C ILE A 21 11.01 0.85 1.97
N ALA A 22 11.31 0.84 3.27
CA ALA A 22 10.30 0.73 4.32
C ALA A 22 9.31 1.90 4.29
N GLY A 23 9.78 3.13 4.05
CA GLY A 23 8.94 4.30 3.89
C GLY A 23 7.99 4.19 2.70
N LEU A 24 8.47 3.71 1.54
CA LEU A 24 7.64 3.46 0.36
C LEU A 24 6.60 2.37 0.63
N ILE A 25 6.99 1.26 1.26
CA ILE A 25 6.05 0.19 1.63
C ILE A 25 4.96 0.74 2.57
N ALA A 26 5.36 1.47 3.63
CA ALA A 26 4.42 2.07 4.55
C ALA A 26 3.46 3.04 3.85
N TRP A 27 3.98 3.86 2.92
CA TRP A 27 3.16 4.78 2.15
C TRP A 27 2.14 4.04 1.27
N ILE A 28 2.54 2.98 0.56
CA ILE A 28 1.63 2.16 -0.27
C ILE A 28 0.54 1.52 0.59
N VAL A 29 0.90 1.00 1.78
CA VAL A 29 -0.08 0.39 2.68
C VAL A 29 -1.08 1.42 3.19
N VAL A 30 -0.62 2.63 3.57
CA VAL A 30 -1.50 3.72 4.00
C VAL A 30 -2.40 4.19 2.85
N ASP A 31 -1.87 4.29 1.64
CA ASP A 31 -2.63 4.67 0.46
C ASP A 31 -3.71 3.63 0.14
N HIS A 32 -3.35 2.35 0.15
CA HIS A 32 -4.31 1.25 -0.05
C HIS A 32 -5.38 1.20 1.06
N ALA A 33 -5.00 1.45 2.32
CA ALA A 33 -5.94 1.54 3.43
C ALA A 33 -6.95 2.69 3.24
N ARG A 34 -6.50 3.83 2.70
CA ARG A 34 -7.39 4.95 2.36
C ARG A 34 -8.36 4.59 1.24
N GLN A 35 -7.88 3.92 0.19
CA GLN A 35 -8.73 3.49 -0.92
C GLN A 35 -9.78 2.47 -0.46
N THR A 36 -9.37 1.48 0.33
CA THR A 36 -10.28 0.43 0.84
C THR A 36 -11.28 0.93 1.87
N ALA A 37 -10.92 1.91 2.72
CA ALA A 37 -11.86 2.53 3.65
C ALA A 37 -13.04 3.20 2.93
N ILE A 38 -12.78 3.85 1.79
CA ILE A 38 -13.83 4.48 0.97
C ILE A 38 -14.74 3.42 0.34
N LEU A 39 -14.17 2.32 -0.16
CA LEU A 39 -14.98 1.22 -0.69
C LEU A 39 -15.81 0.52 0.40
N ALA A 40 -15.23 0.31 1.58
CA ALA A 40 -15.92 -0.30 2.72
C ALA A 40 -17.09 0.56 3.23
N ASP A 41 -16.93 1.88 3.22
CA ASP A 41 -17.99 2.82 3.55
C ASP A 41 -19.15 2.77 2.52
N LEU A 42 -18.84 2.59 1.23
CA LEU A 42 -19.85 2.45 0.17
C LEU A 42 -20.58 1.10 0.20
N THR A 43 -19.89 0.00 0.55
CA THR A 43 -20.53 -1.31 0.73
C THR A 43 -21.38 -1.36 2.00
N ALA A 44 -20.93 -0.74 3.09
CA ALA A 44 -21.70 -0.60 4.33
C ALA A 44 -22.99 0.22 4.12
N ARG A 45 -22.96 1.21 3.22
CA ARG A 45 -24.15 1.98 2.81
C ARG A 45 -25.08 1.24 1.85
N GLY A 46 -24.83 -0.04 1.57
CA GLY A 46 -25.74 -0.88 0.79
C GLY A 46 -25.71 -0.61 -0.71
N VAL A 47 -24.61 -0.05 -1.25
CA VAL A 47 -24.41 0.00 -2.71
C VAL A 47 -24.05 -1.41 -3.20
N THR A 48 -25.01 -2.33 -3.12
CA THR A 48 -24.96 -3.61 -3.83
C THR A 48 -25.13 -3.29 -5.31
N ARG A 49 -24.01 -3.33 -6.02
CA ARG A 49 -23.82 -3.32 -7.47
C ARG A 49 -25.13 -3.53 -8.26
N ARG A 50 -25.85 -2.45 -8.58
CA ARG A 50 -26.89 -2.47 -9.63
C ARG A 50 -26.32 -2.94 -10.97
N SER A 51 -25.00 -2.87 -11.17
CA SER A 51 -24.30 -3.42 -12.33
C SER A 51 -24.26 -4.96 -12.40
N ALA A 52 -24.74 -5.68 -11.38
CA ALA A 52 -25.03 -7.12 -11.48
C ALA A 52 -26.50 -7.41 -11.84
N ALA A 53 -27.37 -6.38 -11.78
CA ALA A 53 -28.80 -6.48 -12.04
C ALA A 53 -29.20 -5.57 -13.21
N GLN A 54 -28.75 -5.92 -14.41
CA GLN A 54 -29.46 -5.63 -15.64
C GLN A 54 -29.29 -6.83 -16.57
N PRO A 55 -30.32 -7.19 -17.34
CA PRO A 55 -31.53 -7.83 -16.86
C PRO A 55 -31.75 -9.17 -17.58
N LYS A 56 -32.67 -9.96 -17.04
CA LYS A 56 -33.30 -11.14 -17.65
C LYS A 56 -33.52 -11.01 -19.16
N ASP A 57 -33.35 -12.15 -19.84
CA ASP A 57 -34.11 -12.57 -21.02
C ASP A 57 -34.13 -11.60 -22.21
N ALA A 58 -33.24 -11.83 -23.18
CA ALA A 58 -33.51 -11.45 -24.56
C ALA A 58 -32.87 -12.48 -25.53
N ALA A 59 -33.77 -13.18 -26.24
CA ALA A 59 -33.61 -14.11 -27.37
C ALA A 59 -33.54 -15.61 -27.03
#